data_AF-A0A920YG99-F1
#
_entry.id   AF-A0A920YG99-F1
#
_cell.length_a   1.000
_cell.length_b   1.000
_cell.length_c   1.000
_cell.angle_alpha   90.00
_cell.angle_beta   90.00
_cell.angle_gamma   90.00
#
_symmetry.space_group_name_H-M   'P 1'
#
loop_
_entity.id
_entity.type
_entity.pdbx_description
1 polymer ?
#
loop_
_entity_poly.entity_id
_entity_poly.type
_entity_poly.pdbx_seq_one_letter_code
_entity_poly.pdbx_strand_id
1 'polypeptide(L)'
;MPELKEARALYSTWREQLRRGPVILQEEDEEPWGVILPYRQFRQMQEAPTSHPYITRVPGRRGGRAVIRGTGITVALIARLYKAGDTIDEILESYPHLQPSWIYDAIGYYLDHRDEIEREIQENRLEALSERHHFTVDERGFVHFLASDELD
;
A
#
# COMPACT_ATOMS: atom_id res chain seq x y z
N MET A 1 0.72 17.73 -25.29
CA MET A 1 1.29 16.46 -24.78
C MET A 1 1.77 15.65 -25.98
N PRO A 2 3.03 15.20 -26.04
CA PRO A 2 3.51 14.39 -27.17
C PRO A 2 2.90 12.97 -27.13
N GLU A 3 2.76 12.33 -28.29
CA GLU A 3 2.13 11.01 -28.41
C GLU A 3 3.02 9.86 -27.92
N LEU A 4 2.38 8.79 -27.41
CA LEU A 4 3.00 7.60 -26.78
C LEU A 4 4.10 6.91 -27.62
N LYS A 5 4.11 7.10 -28.95
CA LYS A 5 5.14 6.53 -29.85
C LYS A 5 6.45 7.30 -29.80
N GLU A 6 6.39 8.63 -29.64
CA GLU A 6 7.56 9.50 -29.56
C GLU A 6 8.27 9.36 -28.20
N ALA A 7 7.49 9.19 -27.13
CA ALA A 7 8.00 8.90 -25.78
C ALA A 7 8.81 7.59 -25.72
N ARG A 8 8.44 6.57 -26.51
CA ARG A 8 9.15 5.28 -26.55
C ARG A 8 10.52 5.38 -27.23
N ALA A 9 10.64 6.17 -28.30
CA ALA A 9 11.91 6.35 -29.01
C ALA A 9 12.92 7.16 -28.17
N LEU A 10 12.44 8.19 -27.46
CA LEU A 10 13.25 8.99 -26.55
C LEU A 10 13.74 8.17 -25.34
N TYR A 11 12.88 7.28 -24.80
CA TYR A 11 13.23 6.41 -23.67
C TYR A 11 14.30 5.36 -24.02
N SER A 12 14.33 4.82 -25.24
CA SER A 12 15.35 3.84 -25.64
C SER A 12 16.75 4.44 -25.71
N THR A 13 16.88 5.66 -26.25
CA THR A 13 18.17 6.33 -26.42
C THR A 13 18.74 6.79 -25.06
N TRP A 14 17.87 7.22 -24.15
CA TRP A 14 18.23 7.64 -22.79
C TRP A 14 18.63 6.46 -21.87
N ARG A 15 18.03 5.27 -22.06
CA ARG A 15 18.37 4.03 -21.32
C ARG A 15 19.77 3.49 -21.65
N GLU A 16 20.29 3.76 -22.84
CA GLU A 16 21.65 3.37 -23.27
C GLU A 16 22.74 4.20 -22.54
N GLN A 17 22.44 5.47 -22.22
CA GLN A 17 23.36 6.39 -21.54
C GLN A 17 23.53 6.09 -20.04
N LEU A 18 22.49 5.63 -19.35
CA LEU A 18 22.54 5.27 -17.92
C LEU A 18 23.43 4.06 -17.59
N ARG A 19 23.94 3.34 -18.60
CA ARG A 19 24.91 2.25 -18.44
C ARG A 19 26.33 2.75 -18.10
N ARG A 20 26.57 4.07 -18.14
CA ARG A 20 27.89 4.72 -17.93
C ARG A 20 28.11 5.36 -16.55
N GLY A 21 27.17 5.24 -15.60
CA GLY A 21 27.29 5.80 -14.25
C GLY A 21 26.46 7.07 -14.02
N PRO A 22 26.37 7.57 -12.78
CA PRO A 22 25.45 8.65 -12.41
C PRO A 22 25.88 10.00 -13.02
N VAL A 23 24.95 10.65 -13.70
CA VAL A 23 25.10 12.00 -14.27
C VAL A 23 24.51 13.00 -13.27
N ILE A 24 25.33 13.90 -12.72
CA ILE A 24 24.85 15.06 -11.94
C ILE A 24 24.59 16.19 -12.93
N LEU A 25 23.34 16.66 -13.00
CA LEU A 25 22.92 17.77 -13.85
C LEU A 25 22.99 19.08 -13.04
N GLN A 26 23.53 20.15 -13.63
CA GLN A 26 23.49 21.48 -13.03
C GLN A 26 22.13 22.14 -13.30
N GLU A 27 21.63 22.87 -12.30
CA GLU A 27 20.39 23.66 -12.32
C GLU A 27 20.46 24.80 -13.35
N GLU A 28 20.12 24.56 -14.60
CA GLU A 28 19.59 25.56 -15.53
C GLU A 28 19.32 24.84 -16.85
N ASP A 29 18.18 24.15 -16.91
CA ASP A 29 17.41 23.90 -18.13
C ASP A 29 16.14 23.14 -17.72
N GLU A 30 14.99 23.62 -18.19
CA GLU A 30 13.67 23.07 -17.89
C GLU A 30 13.54 21.63 -18.44
N GLU A 31 13.77 20.65 -17.56
CA GLU A 31 13.63 19.21 -17.74
C GLU A 31 12.18 18.82 -18.16
N PRO A 32 11.92 18.38 -19.41
CA PRO A 32 10.53 18.19 -19.86
C PRO A 32 9.96 16.78 -19.59
N TRP A 33 10.69 15.90 -18.91
CA TRP A 33 10.13 14.72 -18.24
C TRP A 33 11.12 14.19 -17.21
N GLY A 34 10.86 14.46 -15.94
CA GLY A 34 11.59 13.84 -14.85
C GLY A 34 11.67 12.32 -15.02
N VAL A 35 12.90 11.80 -14.97
CA VAL A 35 13.30 10.39 -14.77
C VAL A 35 12.11 9.43 -14.73
N ILE A 36 11.82 8.74 -15.84
CA ILE A 36 10.89 7.59 -15.81
C ILE A 36 11.61 6.46 -15.06
N LEU A 37 11.54 6.51 -13.73
CA LEU A 37 11.87 5.37 -12.90
C LEU A 37 10.86 4.28 -13.27
N PRO A 38 11.32 3.05 -13.61
CA PRO A 38 10.39 1.94 -13.73
C PRO A 38 9.54 1.89 -12.45
N TYR A 39 8.23 1.66 -12.57
CA TYR A 39 7.26 1.79 -11.46
C TYR A 39 7.67 1.06 -10.16
N ARG A 40 8.51 0.01 -10.28
CA ARG A 40 9.12 -0.71 -9.15
C ARG A 40 10.14 0.14 -8.37
N GLN A 41 10.92 0.97 -9.04
CA GLN A 41 11.99 1.78 -8.46
C GLN A 41 11.43 3.08 -7.87
N PHE A 42 10.43 3.69 -8.51
CA PHE A 42 9.64 4.77 -7.89
C PHE A 42 8.95 4.28 -6.60
N ARG A 43 8.42 3.04 -6.60
CA ARG A 43 7.82 2.42 -5.40
C ARG A 43 8.81 2.29 -4.24
N GLN A 44 10.02 1.78 -4.49
CA GLN A 44 11.03 1.62 -3.44
C GLN A 44 11.50 2.95 -2.84
N MET A 45 11.53 4.03 -3.62
CA MET A 45 11.91 5.36 -3.14
C MET A 45 10.85 6.02 -2.24
N GLN A 46 9.61 5.53 -2.24
CA GLN A 46 8.50 6.05 -1.43
C GLN A 46 8.19 5.17 -0.21
N GLU A 47 8.92 4.07 -0.01
CA GLU A 47 8.80 3.21 1.17
C GLU A 47 9.57 3.85 2.33
N ALA A 48 8.83 4.35 3.33
CA ALA A 48 9.41 4.77 4.60
C ALA A 48 9.73 3.50 5.42
N PRO A 49 11.00 3.26 5.77
CA PRO A 49 11.36 2.16 6.66
C PRO A 49 10.81 2.41 8.06
N THR A 50 10.54 1.32 8.78
CA THR A 50 10.08 1.36 10.18
C THR A 50 11.12 0.70 11.08
N SER A 51 10.90 0.71 12.41
CA SER A 51 11.71 -0.08 13.36
C SER A 51 11.65 -1.59 13.08
N HIS A 52 10.66 -2.03 12.30
CA HIS A 52 10.41 -3.41 11.94
C HIS A 52 10.95 -3.71 10.53
N PRO A 53 11.92 -4.63 10.38
CA PRO A 53 12.64 -4.86 9.13
C PRO A 53 11.77 -5.23 7.93
N TYR A 54 10.60 -5.84 8.15
CA TYR A 54 9.68 -6.28 7.11
C TYR A 54 8.46 -5.38 6.95
N ILE A 55 8.33 -4.32 7.76
CA ILE A 55 7.20 -3.38 7.67
C ILE A 55 7.64 -2.07 7.02
N THR A 56 6.82 -1.61 6.09
CA THR A 56 7.01 -0.36 5.34
C THR A 56 5.73 0.45 5.33
N ARG A 57 5.86 1.77 5.20
CA ARG A 57 4.74 2.68 4.92
C ARG A 57 4.97 3.37 3.60
N VAL A 58 3.93 3.51 2.80
CA VAL A 58 3.98 4.25 1.55
C VAL A 58 2.93 5.37 1.59
N PRO A 59 3.34 6.64 1.74
CA PRO A 59 2.42 7.77 1.70
C PRO A 59 1.54 7.75 0.45
N GLY A 60 0.24 8.04 0.60
CA GLY A 60 -0.73 8.06 -0.50
C GLY A 60 -1.18 6.68 -1.02
N ARG A 61 -0.56 5.58 -0.58
CA ARG A 61 -0.97 4.22 -0.96
C ARG A 61 -1.61 3.51 0.23
N ARG A 62 -2.77 2.88 0.02
CA ARG A 62 -3.57 2.27 1.11
C ARG A 62 -3.77 3.26 2.28
N GLY A 63 -3.84 4.56 2.01
CA GLY A 63 -3.96 5.59 3.05
C GLY A 63 -2.73 5.75 3.97
N GLY A 64 -1.52 5.33 3.56
CA GLY A 64 -0.31 5.44 4.40
C GLY A 64 -0.20 4.38 5.49
N ARG A 65 -1.02 3.33 5.42
CA ARG A 65 -1.06 2.23 6.38
C ARG A 65 0.23 1.41 6.35
N ALA A 66 0.57 0.83 7.50
CA ALA A 66 1.71 -0.08 7.62
C ALA A 66 1.43 -1.38 6.87
N VAL A 67 2.34 -1.78 5.99
CA VAL A 67 2.24 -2.97 5.14
C VAL A 67 3.49 -3.83 5.21
N ILE A 68 3.32 -5.14 5.06
CA ILE A 68 4.43 -6.07 4.91
C ILE A 68 5.11 -5.79 3.56
N ARG A 69 6.42 -5.51 3.58
CA ARG A 69 7.22 -5.11 2.42
C ARG A 69 7.06 -6.07 1.27
N GLY A 70 6.89 -5.54 0.06
CA GLY A 70 6.77 -6.34 -1.15
C GLY A 70 5.41 -7.02 -1.32
N THR A 71 4.50 -6.86 -0.36
CA THR A 71 3.14 -7.39 -0.41
C THR A 71 2.11 -6.25 -0.48
N GLY A 72 0.82 -6.60 -0.46
CA GLY A 72 -0.29 -5.67 -0.22
C GLY A 72 -1.02 -5.92 1.11
N ILE A 73 -0.44 -6.73 1.99
CA ILE A 73 -1.04 -7.15 3.27
C ILE A 73 -0.71 -6.11 4.34
N THR A 74 -1.75 -5.59 4.98
CA THR A 74 -1.62 -4.57 6.03
C THR A 74 -1.31 -5.23 7.38
N VAL A 75 -0.61 -4.50 8.24
CA VAL A 75 -0.37 -4.94 9.63
C VAL A 75 -1.69 -5.07 10.38
N ALA A 76 -2.66 -4.19 10.14
CA ALA A 76 -4.00 -4.27 10.74
C ALA A 76 -4.74 -5.59 10.43
N LEU A 77 -4.51 -6.19 9.25
CA LEU A 77 -5.08 -7.50 8.92
C LEU A 77 -4.47 -8.60 9.79
N ILE A 78 -3.13 -8.65 9.86
CA ILE A 78 -2.41 -9.63 10.70
C ILE A 78 -2.78 -9.45 12.17
N ALA A 79 -2.87 -8.20 12.64
CA ALA A 79 -3.30 -7.89 14.00
C ALA A 79 -4.72 -8.40 14.29
N ARG A 80 -5.65 -8.31 13.32
CA ARG A 80 -7.00 -8.84 13.48
C ARG A 80 -7.01 -10.38 13.63
N LEU A 81 -6.27 -11.09 12.79
CA LEU A 81 -6.16 -12.56 12.85
C LEU A 81 -5.52 -13.00 14.18
N TYR A 82 -4.41 -12.36 14.56
CA TYR A 82 -3.76 -12.56 15.85
C TYR A 82 -4.72 -12.34 17.03
N LYS A 83 -5.55 -11.30 16.98
CA LYS A 83 -6.58 -11.02 18.01
C LYS A 83 -7.74 -12.02 18.00
N ALA A 84 -8.07 -12.60 16.85
CA ALA A 84 -9.07 -13.65 16.72
C ALA A 84 -8.61 -14.98 17.33
N GLY A 85 -7.31 -15.09 17.65
CA GLY A 85 -6.70 -16.29 18.20
C GLY A 85 -6.04 -17.18 17.15
N ASP A 86 -5.98 -16.73 15.90
CA ASP A 86 -5.35 -17.49 14.82
C ASP A 86 -3.85 -17.68 15.13
N THR A 87 -3.42 -18.93 15.02
CA THR A 87 -2.02 -19.30 15.08
C THR A 87 -1.29 -18.87 13.81
N ILE A 88 0.04 -18.79 13.87
CA ILE A 88 0.83 -18.41 12.70
C ILE A 88 0.67 -19.42 11.56
N ASP A 89 0.52 -20.70 11.87
CA ASP A 89 0.30 -21.74 10.86
C ASP A 89 -1.04 -21.54 10.14
N GLU A 90 -2.12 -21.22 10.86
CA GLU A 90 -3.43 -20.90 10.26
C GLU A 90 -3.37 -19.62 9.39
N ILE A 91 -2.60 -18.62 9.82
CA ILE A 91 -2.37 -17.41 9.02
C ILE A 91 -1.58 -17.74 7.75
N LEU A 92 -0.58 -18.63 7.83
CA LEU A 92 0.20 -19.07 6.67
C LEU A 92 -0.62 -19.94 5.71
N GLU A 93 -1.53 -20.76 6.22
CA GLU A 93 -2.49 -21.49 5.39
C GLU A 93 -3.38 -20.53 4.59
N SER A 94 -3.83 -19.46 5.23
CA SER A 94 -4.62 -18.40 4.57
C SER A 94 -3.79 -17.54 3.60
N TYR A 95 -2.50 -17.33 3.91
CA TYR A 95 -1.58 -16.48 3.16
C TYR A 95 -0.24 -17.19 2.90
N PRO A 96 -0.20 -18.19 2.00
CA PRO A 96 0.97 -19.06 1.81
C PRO A 96 2.19 -18.38 1.17
N HIS A 97 2.02 -17.14 0.70
CA HIS A 97 3.10 -16.31 0.16
C HIS A 97 3.78 -15.46 1.24
N LEU A 98 3.28 -15.47 2.49
CA LEU A 98 3.96 -14.87 3.62
C LEU A 98 5.03 -15.81 4.17
N GLN A 99 5.97 -15.22 4.90
CA GLN A 99 6.98 -15.95 5.66
C GLN A 99 6.68 -15.81 7.15
N PRO A 100 6.96 -16.83 7.99
CA PRO A 100 6.73 -16.76 9.42
C PRO A 100 7.38 -15.52 10.07
N SER A 101 8.61 -15.17 9.66
CA SER A 101 9.32 -14.00 10.18
C SER A 101 8.61 -12.68 9.90
N TRP A 102 7.90 -12.56 8.77
CA TRP A 102 7.14 -11.37 8.43
C TRP A 102 5.89 -11.23 9.30
N ILE A 103 5.26 -12.36 9.63
CA ILE A 103 4.10 -12.39 10.52
C ILE A 103 4.51 -12.01 11.94
N TYR A 104 5.60 -12.60 12.47
CA TYR A 104 6.13 -12.21 13.77
C TYR A 104 6.49 -10.72 13.84
N ASP A 105 7.14 -10.20 12.81
CA ASP A 105 7.51 -8.79 12.75
C ASP A 105 6.28 -7.87 12.65
N ALA A 106 5.25 -8.27 11.91
CA ALA A 106 3.97 -7.56 11.86
C ALA A 106 3.24 -7.57 13.22
N ILE A 107 3.27 -8.69 13.95
CA ILE A 107 2.71 -8.77 15.30
C ILE A 107 3.50 -7.86 16.25
N GLY A 108 4.84 -7.89 16.18
CA GLY A 108 5.70 -6.98 16.95
C GLY A 108 5.36 -5.51 16.68
N TYR A 109 5.24 -5.14 15.40
CA TYR A 109 4.84 -3.80 14.99
C TYR A 109 3.50 -3.39 15.60
N TYR A 110 2.52 -4.28 15.54
CA TYR A 110 1.20 -4.05 16.11
C TYR A 110 1.26 -3.84 17.63
N LEU A 111 2.06 -4.63 18.35
CA LEU A 111 2.21 -4.47 19.80
C LEU A 111 2.85 -3.12 20.16
N ASP A 112 3.83 -2.67 19.38
CA ASP A 112 4.50 -1.38 19.58
C ASP A 112 3.63 -0.17 19.17
N HIS A 113 2.69 -0.36 18.23
CA HIS A 113 1.83 0.70 17.67
C HIS A 113 0.34 0.43 17.89
N ARG A 114 0.00 -0.19 19.03
CA ARG A 114 -1.32 -0.77 19.28
C ARG A 114 -2.46 0.22 19.05
N ASP A 115 -2.40 1.40 19.65
CA ASP A 115 -3.48 2.39 19.58
C ASP A 115 -3.76 2.86 18.14
N GLU A 116 -2.70 3.00 17.34
CA GLU A 116 -2.83 3.39 15.94
C GLU A 116 -3.53 2.30 15.12
N ILE A 117 -3.07 1.06 15.27
CA ILE A 117 -3.57 -0.07 14.51
C ILE A 117 -4.99 -0.45 14.96
N GLU A 118 -5.31 -0.33 16.25
CA GLU A 118 -6.66 -0.54 16.77
C GLU A 118 -7.64 0.49 16.20
N ARG A 119 -7.23 1.76 16.13
CA ARG A 119 -8.03 2.80 15.47
C ARG A 119 -8.24 2.46 13.99
N GLU A 120 -7.20 2.03 13.28
CA GLU A 120 -7.33 1.60 11.88
C GLU A 120 -8.31 0.41 11.74
N ILE A 121 -8.22 -0.58 12.63
CA ILE A 121 -9.12 -1.75 12.62
C ILE A 121 -10.57 -1.30 12.82
N GLN A 122 -10.81 -0.39 13.76
CA GLN A 122 -12.14 0.12 14.08
C GLN A 122 -12.72 0.96 12.93
N GLU A 123 -11.93 1.86 12.34
CA GLU A 123 -12.35 2.70 11.20
C GLU A 123 -12.68 1.91 9.94
N ASN A 124 -12.03 0.75 9.75
CA ASN A 124 -12.29 -0.13 8.60
C ASN A 124 -13.37 -1.20 8.89
N ARG A 125 -14.08 -1.13 10.02
CA ARG A 125 -15.21 -2.02 10.28
C ARG A 125 -16.37 -1.68 9.35
N LEU A 126 -17.09 -2.70 8.91
CA LEU A 126 -18.25 -2.55 8.02
C LEU A 126 -19.27 -1.53 8.55
N GLU A 127 -19.54 -1.55 9.86
CA GLU A 127 -20.40 -0.60 10.58
C GLU A 127 -19.92 0.85 10.35
N ALA A 128 -18.67 1.16 10.68
CA ALA A 128 -18.09 2.50 10.51
C ALA A 128 -18.06 2.96 9.04
N LEU A 129 -17.90 2.03 8.10
CA LEU A 129 -17.94 2.32 6.67
C LEU A 129 -19.37 2.58 6.18
N SER A 130 -20.35 1.82 6.68
CA SER A 130 -21.76 1.97 6.34
C SER A 130 -22.32 3.32 6.79
N GLU A 131 -21.96 3.77 7.99
CA GLU A 131 -22.33 5.08 8.52
C GLU A 131 -21.69 6.22 7.71
N ARG A 132 -20.42 6.08 7.34
CA ARG A 132 -19.66 7.10 6.59
C ARG A 132 -20.11 7.23 5.14
N HIS A 133 -20.47 6.11 4.51
CA HIS A 133 -20.71 6.03 3.06
C HIS A 133 -22.16 5.71 2.70
N HIS A 134 -23.05 5.68 3.69
CA HIS A 134 -24.49 5.46 3.53
C HIS A 134 -24.83 4.27 2.63
N PHE A 135 -24.28 3.09 2.94
CA PHE A 135 -24.61 1.84 2.25
C PHE A 135 -25.17 0.81 3.22
N THR A 136 -26.03 -0.05 2.73
CA THR A 136 -26.52 -1.23 3.45
C THR A 136 -25.96 -2.50 2.79
N VAL A 137 -25.87 -3.59 3.56
CA VAL A 137 -25.49 -4.90 3.02
C VAL A 137 -26.66 -5.84 3.23
N ASP A 138 -27.16 -6.44 2.16
CA ASP A 138 -28.27 -7.40 2.26
C ASP A 138 -27.80 -8.75 2.84
N GLU A 139 -28.75 -9.62 3.17
CA GLU A 139 -28.48 -10.96 3.71
C GLU A 139 -27.65 -11.87 2.77
N ARG A 140 -27.48 -11.48 1.51
CA ARG A 140 -26.67 -12.17 0.50
C ARG A 140 -25.27 -11.56 0.34
N GLY A 141 -24.96 -10.49 1.07
CA GLY A 141 -23.66 -9.82 1.04
C GLY A 141 -23.51 -8.75 -0.06
N PHE A 142 -24.58 -8.36 -0.76
CA PHE A 142 -24.53 -7.30 -1.75
C PHE A 142 -24.62 -5.92 -1.08
N VAL A 143 -23.75 -5.00 -1.51
CA VAL A 143 -23.73 -3.60 -1.06
C VAL A 143 -24.74 -2.78 -1.85
N HIS A 144 -25.71 -2.19 -1.15
CA HIS A 144 -26.68 -1.26 -1.69
C HIS A 144 -26.31 0.15 -1.23
N PHE A 145 -25.96 1.03 -2.16
CA PHE A 145 -25.71 2.43 -1.84
C PHE A 145 -27.03 3.18 -1.78
N LEU A 146 -27.31 3.87 -0.67
CA LEU A 146 -28.49 4.72 -0.57
C LEU A 146 -28.23 5.97 -1.43
N ALA A 147 -29.01 6.15 -2.50
CA ALA A 147 -28.96 7.35 -3.31
C ALA A 147 -29.45 8.54 -2.46
N SER A 148 -28.78 9.69 -2.58
CA SER A 148 -29.07 10.90 -1.80
C SER A 148 -30.45 11.54 -2.07
N ASP A 149 -31.26 10.97 -2.95
CA ASP A 149 -32.55 11.50 -3.41
C ASP A 149 -33.77 10.97 -2.61
N GLU A 150 -33.58 10.16 -1.58
CA GLU A 150 -34.65 9.69 -0.66
C GLU A 150 -34.52 10.30 0.76
N LEU A 151 -34.02 11.53 0.85
CA LEU A 151 -34.08 12.35 2.06
C LEU A 151 -35.20 13.41 1.89
N ASP A 152 -36.44 12.99 2.12
CA ASP A 152 -37.59 13.87 2.41
C ASP A 152 -38.02 13.70 3.89
#